data_AF-A0A522DHG1-F1
#
_entry.id   AF-A0A522DHG1-F1
#
_cell.length_a   1.000
_cell.length_b   1.000
_cell.length_c   1.000
_cell.angle_alpha   90.00
_cell.angle_beta   90.00
_cell.angle_gamma   90.00
#
_symmetry.space_group_name_H-M   'P 1'
#
loop_
_entity.id
_entity.type
_entity.pdbx_description
1 polymer ?
#
loop_
_entity_poly.entity_id
_entity_poly.type
_entity_poly.pdbx_seq_one_letter_code
_entity_poly.pdbx_strand_id
1 'polypeptide(L)'
;MPPLTHFNQAGEAHMVDVGEKPISQRIAVTEGYIAMQPETLKLIIDGRHKKGDVLAIARIAGIMASKKTADLIPLCHPLPITHVEINFSAETGNNRIRCQTTVKTNGQTGVEMEALTATSCA
;
A
#
# COMPACT_ATOMS: atom_id res chain seq x y z
N MET A 1 -18.58 12.66 14.88
CA MET A 1 -17.36 12.47 14.06
C MET A 1 -16.39 13.58 14.37
N PRO A 2 -15.09 13.30 14.54
CA PRO A 2 -14.10 14.36 14.62
C PRO A 2 -14.10 15.20 13.33
N PRO A 3 -13.72 16.50 13.40
CA PRO A 3 -13.67 17.37 12.23
C PRO A 3 -12.71 16.83 11.16
N LEU A 4 -13.07 17.00 9.89
CA LEU A 4 -12.22 16.63 8.75
C LEU A 4 -10.97 17.50 8.76
N THR A 5 -9.79 16.90 8.85
CA THR A 5 -8.55 17.66 8.99
C THR A 5 -7.99 18.17 7.67
N HIS A 6 -8.36 17.58 6.53
CA HIS A 6 -7.87 18.00 5.21
C HIS A 6 -8.62 19.21 4.61
N PHE A 7 -9.66 19.71 5.28
CA PHE A 7 -10.43 20.86 4.84
C PHE A 7 -10.30 22.00 5.85
N ASN A 8 -10.07 23.22 5.39
CA ASN A 8 -10.04 24.39 6.27
C ASN A 8 -11.47 24.83 6.64
N GLN A 9 -11.61 25.89 7.45
CA GLN A 9 -12.92 26.41 7.87
C GLN A 9 -13.79 26.92 6.71
N ALA A 10 -13.18 27.24 5.56
CA ALA A 10 -13.86 27.62 4.34
C ALA A 10 -14.24 26.43 3.44
N GLY A 11 -13.87 25.19 3.81
CA GLY A 11 -14.12 23.98 3.03
C GLY A 11 -13.10 23.75 1.91
N GLU A 12 -11.95 24.41 1.94
CA GLU A 12 -10.89 24.25 0.94
C GLU A 12 -9.90 23.17 1.37
N ALA A 13 -9.43 22.38 0.40
CA ALA A 13 -8.43 21.34 0.62
C ALA A 13 -7.09 21.96 1.04
N HIS A 14 -6.49 21.44 2.10
CA HIS A 14 -5.14 21.81 2.53
C HIS A 14 -4.38 20.60 3.09
N MET A 15 -3.06 20.64 2.96
CA MET A 15 -2.18 19.69 3.63
C MET A 15 -2.02 20.14 5.08
N VAL A 16 -2.30 19.24 6.03
CA VAL A 16 -2.25 19.54 7.47
C VAL A 16 -0.80 19.79 7.90
N ASP A 17 -0.54 20.86 8.65
CA ASP A 17 0.77 21.04 9.27
C ASP A 17 0.97 20.01 10.40
N VAL A 18 2.08 19.29 10.34
CA VAL A 18 2.48 18.28 11.31
C VAL A 18 3.80 18.63 12.00
N GLY A 19 4.38 19.79 11.73
CA GLY A 19 5.74 20.18 12.14
C GLY A 19 5.99 20.18 13.66
N GLU A 20 4.96 20.44 14.47
CA GLU A 20 5.06 20.40 15.93
C GLU A 20 4.80 19.01 16.54
N LYS A 21 4.36 18.03 15.74
CA LYS A 21 4.11 16.68 16.25
C LYS A 21 5.45 15.96 16.51
N PRO A 22 5.57 15.19 17.59
CA PRO A 22 6.79 14.41 17.83
C PRO A 22 6.96 13.31 16.78
N ILE A 23 8.22 13.00 16.46
CA ILE A 23 8.57 11.84 15.64
C ILE A 23 8.35 10.57 16.47
N SER A 24 7.66 9.60 15.89
CA SER A 24 7.49 8.27 16.47
C SER A 24 7.65 7.19 15.40
N GLN A 25 7.91 5.95 15.83
CA GLN A 25 7.83 4.80 14.95
C GLN A 25 6.37 4.56 14.57
N ARG A 26 6.11 4.40 13.28
CA ARG A 26 4.76 4.19 12.73
C ARG A 26 4.77 3.02 11.77
N ILE A 27 3.72 2.21 11.85
CA ILE A 27 3.56 0.99 11.06
C ILE A 27 2.12 0.96 10.55
N ALA A 28 1.94 0.68 9.27
CA ALA A 28 0.65 0.38 8.68
C ALA A 28 0.70 -1.00 8.02
N VAL A 29 -0.35 -1.79 8.23
CA VAL A 29 -0.54 -3.10 7.61
C VAL A 29 -1.87 -3.06 6.86
N THR A 30 -1.83 -3.44 5.59
CA THR A 30 -3.01 -3.45 4.71
C THR A 30 -3.08 -4.78 3.96
N GLU A 31 -4.27 -5.11 3.47
CA GLU A 31 -4.46 -6.28 2.62
C GLU A 31 -5.36 -5.97 1.43
N GLY A 32 -5.13 -6.70 0.35
CA GLY A 32 -5.90 -6.66 -0.88
C GLY A 32 -6.04 -8.06 -1.46
N TYR A 33 -7.02 -8.24 -2.34
CA TYR A 33 -7.33 -9.53 -2.92
C TYR A 33 -7.48 -9.43 -4.43
N ILE A 34 -6.79 -10.32 -5.14
CA ILE A 34 -6.87 -10.43 -6.60
C ILE A 34 -7.68 -11.70 -6.90
N ALA A 35 -8.97 -11.53 -7.18
CA ALA A 35 -9.85 -12.62 -7.60
C ALA A 35 -9.60 -12.96 -9.08
N MET A 36 -9.61 -14.25 -9.40
CA MET A 36 -9.35 -14.73 -10.76
C MET A 36 -10.03 -16.08 -11.01
N GLN A 37 -9.96 -16.57 -12.25
CA GLN A 37 -10.42 -17.91 -12.57
C GLN A 37 -9.51 -18.98 -11.91
N PRO A 38 -10.04 -20.15 -11.53
CA PRO A 38 -9.25 -21.24 -10.93
C PRO A 38 -8.04 -21.65 -11.79
N GLU A 39 -8.20 -21.65 -13.11
CA GLU A 39 -7.15 -22.02 -14.06
C GLU A 39 -6.00 -20.99 -14.05
N THR A 40 -6.34 -19.71 -13.92
CA THR A 40 -5.34 -18.63 -13.78
C THR A 40 -4.57 -18.77 -12.48
N LEU A 41 -5.27 -19.02 -11.37
CA LEU A 41 -4.62 -19.22 -10.07
C LEU A 41 -3.66 -20.42 -10.11
N LYS A 42 -4.08 -21.52 -10.74
CA LYS A 42 -3.24 -22.70 -10.93
C LYS A 42 -1.97 -22.39 -11.73
N LEU A 43 -2.06 -21.60 -12.80
CA LEU A 43 -0.88 -21.19 -13.57
C LEU A 43 0.11 -20.37 -12.75
N ILE A 44 -0.37 -19.52 -11.85
CA ILE A 44 0.46 -18.72 -10.95
C ILE A 44 1.15 -19.62 -9.92
N ILE A 45 0.40 -20.49 -9.24
CA ILE A 45 0.94 -21.41 -8.23
C ILE A 45 1.99 -22.34 -8.84
N ASP A 46 1.72 -22.89 -10.03
CA ASP A 46 2.62 -23.82 -10.70
C ASP A 46 3.87 -23.12 -11.29
N GLY A 47 3.94 -21.79 -11.27
CA GLY A 47 5.04 -21.02 -11.88
C GLY A 47 5.09 -21.14 -13.42
N ARG A 48 3.99 -21.55 -14.06
CA ARG A 48 3.93 -21.83 -15.52
C ARG A 48 3.36 -20.68 -16.33
N HIS A 49 3.21 -19.51 -15.73
CA HIS A 49 2.69 -18.35 -16.43
C HIS A 49 3.69 -17.88 -17.51
N LYS A 50 3.21 -17.60 -18.72
CA LYS A 50 4.05 -17.24 -19.90
C LYS A 50 4.92 -15.99 -19.70
N LYS A 51 4.58 -15.15 -18.70
CA LYS A 51 5.29 -13.92 -18.35
C LYS A 51 6.32 -14.10 -17.21
N GLY A 52 6.56 -15.34 -16.74
CA GLY A 52 7.43 -15.61 -15.60
C GLY A 52 6.74 -15.41 -14.26
N ASP A 53 7.52 -15.07 -13.23
CA ASP A 53 7.03 -14.85 -11.86
C ASP A 53 6.28 -13.52 -11.76
N VAL A 54 4.96 -13.60 -11.96
CA VAL A 54 4.07 -12.44 -11.91
C VAL A 54 3.98 -11.82 -10.51
N LEU A 55 4.15 -12.62 -9.45
CA LEU A 55 4.07 -12.13 -8.06
C LEU A 55 5.35 -11.40 -7.66
N ALA A 56 6.51 -11.79 -8.17
CA ALA A 56 7.74 -11.03 -8.00
C ALA A 56 7.65 -9.65 -8.66
N ILE A 57 7.09 -9.55 -9.87
CA ILE A 57 6.89 -8.27 -10.55
C ILE A 57 5.88 -7.39 -9.79
N ALA A 58 4.75 -7.96 -9.37
CA ALA A 58 3.78 -7.28 -8.52
C ALA A 58 4.40 -6.73 -7.23
N ARG A 59 5.28 -7.51 -6.58
CA ARG A 59 6.03 -7.07 -5.39
C ARG A 59 6.86 -5.82 -5.64
N ILE A 60 7.60 -5.80 -6.75
CA ILE A 60 8.43 -4.65 -7.13
C ILE A 60 7.54 -3.43 -7.40
N ALA A 61 6.44 -3.61 -8.12
CA ALA A 61 5.48 -2.54 -8.41
C ALA A 61 4.91 -1.92 -7.13
N GLY A 62 4.46 -2.75 -6.17
CA GLY A 62 3.96 -2.26 -4.89
C GLY A 62 5.02 -1.51 -4.05
N ILE A 63 6.27 -2.02 -4.01
CA ILE A 63 7.37 -1.32 -3.31
C ILE A 63 7.65 0.04 -3.95
N MET A 64 7.64 0.12 -5.28
CA MET A 64 7.82 1.39 -5.99
C MET A 64 6.66 2.34 -5.74
N ALA A 65 5.42 1.83 -5.78
CA ALA A 65 4.21 2.61 -5.54
C ALA A 65 4.19 3.21 -4.14
N SER A 66 4.59 2.44 -3.11
CA SER A 66 4.72 2.93 -1.73
C SER A 66 5.55 4.21 -1.65
N LYS A 67 6.72 4.23 -2.31
CA LYS A 67 7.63 5.39 -2.36
C LYS A 67 7.11 6.55 -3.20
N LYS A 68 6.08 6.32 -4.01
CA LYS A 68 5.46 7.29 -4.92
C LYS A 68 4.11 7.80 -4.40
N THR A 69 3.70 7.40 -3.20
CA THR A 69 2.40 7.74 -2.61
C THR A 69 2.15 9.26 -2.57
N ALA A 70 3.10 10.06 -2.11
CA ALA A 70 2.95 11.52 -2.07
C ALA A 70 2.92 12.18 -3.47
N ASP A 71 3.45 11.51 -4.50
CA ASP A 71 3.33 11.97 -5.90
C ASP A 71 1.92 11.65 -6.47
N LEU A 72 1.24 10.63 -5.92
CA LEU A 72 -0.05 10.13 -6.40
C LEU A 72 -1.25 10.67 -5.62
N ILE A 73 -1.08 10.91 -4.31
CA ILE A 73 -2.16 11.34 -3.40
C ILE A 73 -1.91 12.80 -2.99
N PRO A 74 -2.71 13.77 -3.48
CA PRO A 74 -2.36 15.19 -3.43
C PRO A 74 -2.06 15.81 -2.06
N LEU A 75 -2.62 15.28 -0.97
CA LEU A 75 -2.48 15.84 0.38
C LEU A 75 -1.65 14.95 1.32
N CYS A 76 -1.00 13.91 0.79
CA CYS A 76 -0.06 13.11 1.56
C CYS A 76 1.26 13.85 1.73
N HIS A 77 1.81 13.81 2.94
CA HIS A 77 3.16 14.29 3.19
C HIS A 77 4.19 13.36 2.52
N PRO A 78 5.29 13.88 1.97
CA PRO A 78 6.43 13.04 1.64
C PRO A 78 7.07 12.49 2.92
N LEU A 79 7.23 11.17 3.01
CA LEU A 79 7.76 10.49 4.18
C LEU A 79 9.03 9.68 3.87
N PRO A 80 10.03 9.69 4.78
CA PRO A 80 11.17 8.80 4.67
C PRO A 80 10.75 7.38 5.08
N ILE A 81 10.31 6.58 4.12
CA ILE A 81 9.94 5.18 4.35
C ILE A 81 11.18 4.39 4.74
N THR A 82 11.11 3.68 5.87
CA THR A 82 12.23 2.88 6.40
C THR A 82 12.10 1.40 6.02
N HIS A 83 10.88 0.92 5.72
CA HIS A 83 10.64 -0.46 5.35
C HIS A 83 9.34 -0.61 4.55
N VAL A 84 9.38 -1.47 3.53
CA VAL A 84 8.20 -1.96 2.80
C VAL A 84 8.36 -3.47 2.62
N GLU A 85 7.35 -4.23 3.03
CA GLU A 85 7.26 -5.68 2.85
C GLU A 85 5.92 -6.02 2.21
N ILE A 86 5.94 -6.88 1.18
CA ILE A 86 4.73 -7.33 0.48
C ILE A 86 4.78 -8.84 0.34
N ASN A 87 3.79 -9.49 0.93
CA ASN A 87 3.64 -10.94 0.97
C ASN A 87 2.39 -11.35 0.18
N PHE A 88 2.54 -12.38 -0.65
CA PHE A 88 1.45 -12.96 -1.42
C PHE A 88 1.17 -14.39 -0.94
N SER A 89 -0.10 -14.73 -0.76
CA SER A 89 -0.53 -16.09 -0.44
C SER A 89 -1.72 -16.49 -1.32
N ALA A 90 -1.66 -17.68 -1.91
CA ALA A 90 -2.78 -18.21 -2.68
C ALA A 90 -3.88 -18.75 -1.75
N GLU A 91 -5.11 -18.31 -1.97
CA GLU A 91 -6.31 -18.82 -1.30
C GLU A 91 -7.15 -19.62 -2.29
N THR A 92 -6.77 -20.88 -2.49
CA THR A 92 -7.38 -21.77 -3.49
C THR A 92 -8.88 -21.98 -3.28
N GLY A 93 -9.35 -22.01 -2.02
CA GLY A 93 -10.78 -22.11 -1.71
C GLY A 93 -11.61 -20.92 -2.18
N ASN A 94 -10.99 -19.75 -2.40
CA ASN A 94 -11.63 -18.51 -2.82
C ASN A 94 -11.22 -18.06 -4.23
N ASN A 95 -10.41 -18.85 -4.94
CA ASN A 95 -9.85 -18.52 -6.25
C ASN A 95 -9.18 -17.12 -6.31
N ARG A 96 -8.37 -16.80 -5.31
CA ARG A 96 -7.72 -15.48 -5.21
C ARG A 96 -6.30 -15.54 -4.68
N ILE A 97 -5.52 -14.49 -4.96
CA ILE A 97 -4.27 -14.19 -4.25
C ILE A 97 -4.59 -13.13 -3.19
N ARG A 98 -4.18 -13.35 -1.94
CA ARG A 98 -4.13 -12.33 -0.90
C ARG A 98 -2.77 -11.63 -0.97
N CYS A 99 -2.79 -10.31 -1.03
CA CYS A 99 -1.63 -9.43 -0.90
C CYS A 99 -1.68 -8.78 0.48
N GLN A 100 -0.63 -8.94 1.28
CA GLN A 100 -0.48 -8.25 2.56
C GLN A 100 0.75 -7.36 2.51
N THR A 101 0.56 -6.08 2.79
CA THR A 101 1.64 -5.08 2.76
C THR A 101 1.85 -4.46 4.13
N THR A 102 3.10 -4.41 4.57
CA THR A 102 3.55 -3.71 5.77
C THR A 102 4.48 -2.57 5.39
N VAL A 103 4.17 -1.35 5.83
CA VAL A 103 5.04 -0.17 5.65
C VAL A 103 5.40 0.42 7.00
N LYS A 104 6.66 0.85 7.14
CA LYS A 104 7.17 1.50 8.36
C LYS A 104 7.87 2.82 8.05
N THR A 105 7.78 3.74 8.99
CA THR A 105 8.56 4.99 9.00
C THR A 105 8.87 5.41 10.44
N ASN A 106 9.79 6.36 10.60
CA ASN A 106 9.90 7.18 11.79
C ASN A 106 9.51 8.61 11.40
N GLY A 107 8.33 9.08 11.80
CA GLY A 107 7.79 10.34 11.29
C GLY A 107 6.67 10.95 12.12
N GLN A 108 6.18 12.11 11.68
CA GLN A 108 5.18 12.93 12.37
C GLN A 108 3.73 12.55 12.02
N THR A 109 3.54 11.80 10.93
CA THR A 109 2.24 11.29 10.47
C THR A 109 2.35 9.82 10.05
N GLY A 110 1.20 9.14 9.98
CA GLY A 110 1.10 7.72 9.63
C GLY A 110 1.53 7.39 8.19
N VAL A 111 1.57 6.09 7.91
CA VAL A 111 1.94 5.50 6.59
C VAL A 111 0.83 4.62 6.03
N GLU A 112 -0.41 4.90 6.39
CA GLU A 112 -1.60 4.15 5.96
C GLU A 112 -1.74 4.22 4.44
N MET A 113 -1.51 5.41 3.87
CA MET A 113 -1.63 5.63 2.44
C MET A 113 -0.50 4.94 1.67
N GLU A 114 0.73 4.95 2.19
CA GLU A 114 1.85 4.23 1.58
C GLU A 114 1.63 2.72 1.54
N ALA A 115 0.98 2.15 2.56
CA ALA A 115 0.61 0.74 2.59
C ALA A 115 -0.55 0.43 1.63
N LEU A 116 -1.60 1.26 1.63
CA LEU A 116 -2.75 1.09 0.73
C LEU A 116 -2.36 1.22 -0.74
N THR A 117 -1.55 2.23 -1.09
CA THR A 117 -1.07 2.45 -2.46
C THR A 117 -0.19 1.29 -2.92
N ALA A 118 0.69 0.80 -2.06
CA ALA A 118 1.51 -0.38 -2.35
C ALA A 118 0.66 -1.64 -2.60
N THR A 119 -0.32 -1.92 -1.74
CA THR A 119 -1.28 -3.03 -1.90
C THR A 119 -2.12 -2.89 -3.17
N SER A 120 -2.49 -1.66 -3.55
CA SER A 120 -3.34 -1.42 -4.73
C SER A 120 -2.59 -1.60 -6.05
N CYS A 121 -1.29 -1.30 -6.08
CA CYS A 121 -0.45 -1.45 -7.28
C CYS A 121 0.20 -2.83 -7.41
N ALA A 122 0.23 -3.60 -6.32
CA ALA A 122 0.73 -4.97 -6.26
C ALA A 122 -0.33 -5.96 -6.78
#